data_AF-A0A7D7R9J8-F1
#
_entry.id   AF-A0A7D7R9J8-F1
#
_cell.length_a   1.000
_cell.length_b   1.000
_cell.length_c   1.000
_cell.angle_alpha   90.00
_cell.angle_beta   90.00
_cell.angle_gamma   90.00
#
_symmetry.space_group_name_H-M   'P 1'
#
loop_
_entity.id
_entity.type
_entity.pdbx_description
1 polymer ?
#
loop_
_entity_poly.entity_id
_entity_poly.type
_entity_poly.pdbx_seq_one_letter_code
_entity_poly.pdbx_strand_id
1 'polypeptide(L)'
;MALAETALYRKHIATLIKSEGRRLAISPEITYDAAELLHALLDHATYAYTHAYTTSYQRNLATARKEFLELSAPVVPISDSVAILPLVGSIEIDRARYILERTLLSASELKISTLIVDLSGVVRVDTMVAEQIIKIIQSLGLIGVEAVLTGIRPETAQSMTALGVEVRTLNIGGSLKRALEKVYN
;
A
#
# COMPACT_ATOMS: atom_id res chain seq x y z
N MET A 1 6.20 21.06 13.93
CA MET A 1 7.43 21.44 14.63
C MET A 1 8.21 22.53 13.88
N ALA A 2 8.57 22.33 12.60
CA ALA A 2 9.37 23.31 11.82
C ALA A 2 8.77 24.74 11.70
N LEU A 3 7.44 24.89 11.58
CA LEU A 3 6.81 26.21 11.44
C LEU A 3 6.88 27.08 12.71
N ALA A 4 6.90 26.46 13.89
CA ALA A 4 7.00 27.18 15.16
C ALA A 4 8.41 27.77 15.35
N GLU A 5 9.44 27.06 14.87
CA GLU A 5 10.83 27.52 14.92
C GLU A 5 11.11 28.65 13.93
N THR A 6 10.50 28.64 12.73
CA THR A 6 10.65 29.73 11.76
C THR A 6 10.15 31.08 12.29
N ALA A 7 9.09 31.10 13.10
CA ALA A 7 8.61 32.33 13.74
C ALA A 7 9.62 32.87 14.77
N LEU A 8 10.29 31.97 15.51
CA LEU A 8 11.34 32.32 16.46
C LEU A 8 12.56 32.93 15.74
N TYR A 9 13.05 32.29 14.67
CA TYR A 9 14.19 32.79 13.89
C TYR A 9 13.87 34.13 13.22
N ARG A 10 12.68 34.28 12.63
CA ARG A 10 12.22 35.54 12.03
C ARG A 10 12.26 36.68 13.03
N LYS A 11 11.77 36.46 14.26
CA LYS A 11 11.78 37.46 15.33
C LYS A 11 13.22 37.85 15.72
N HIS A 12 14.10 36.86 15.91
CA HIS A 12 15.48 37.12 16.31
C HIS A 12 16.27 37.88 15.23
N ILE A 13 16.15 37.47 13.97
CA ILE A 13 16.86 38.12 12.87
C ILE A 13 16.32 39.54 12.65
N ALA A 14 15.00 39.75 12.72
CA ALA A 14 14.43 41.10 12.63
C ALA A 14 14.89 42.01 13.79
N THR A 15 15.00 41.48 15.01
CA THR A 15 15.57 42.21 16.14
C THR A 15 17.04 42.54 15.93
N LEU A 16 17.82 41.62 15.37
CA LEU A 16 19.25 41.83 15.04
C LEU A 16 19.42 42.93 13.98
N ILE A 17 18.63 42.91 12.90
CA ILE A 17 18.65 43.95 11.87
C ILE A 17 18.40 45.33 12.50
N LYS A 18 17.42 45.42 13.41
CA LYS A 18 17.10 46.67 14.11
C LYS A 18 18.18 47.12 15.11
N SER A 19 18.83 46.19 15.82
CA SER A 19 19.90 46.55 16.77
C SER A 19 21.15 47.00 16.05
N GLU A 20 21.57 46.28 15.01
CA GLU A 20 22.75 46.61 14.21
C GLU A 20 22.53 47.87 13.38
N GLY A 21 21.34 48.07 12.82
CA GLY A 21 20.97 49.29 12.11
C GLY A 21 21.15 50.54 12.99
N ARG A 22 20.71 50.47 14.25
CA ARG A 22 20.94 51.54 15.24
C ARG A 22 22.42 51.73 15.57
N ARG A 23 23.17 50.64 15.79
CA ARG A 23 24.60 50.68 16.12
C ARG A 23 25.44 51.32 15.01
N LEU A 24 25.07 51.08 13.76
CA LEU A 24 25.75 51.57 12.57
C LEU A 24 25.19 52.90 12.03
N ALA A 25 24.21 53.50 12.72
CA ALA A 25 23.50 54.72 12.30
C ALA A 25 22.90 54.63 10.88
N ILE A 26 22.42 53.44 10.49
CA ILE A 26 21.68 53.22 9.24
C ILE A 26 20.29 53.84 9.38
N SER A 27 19.77 54.43 8.30
CA SER A 27 18.46 55.08 8.34
C SER A 27 17.34 54.07 8.65
N PRO A 28 16.27 54.48 9.38
CA PRO A 28 15.14 53.61 9.68
C PRO A 28 14.51 52.99 8.43
N GLU A 29 14.45 53.73 7.33
CA GLU A 29 13.91 53.29 6.04
C GLU A 29 14.67 52.07 5.51
N ILE A 30 16.01 52.16 5.44
CA ILE A 30 16.85 51.04 4.95
C ILE A 30 16.73 49.83 5.88
N THR A 31 16.64 50.03 7.20
CA THR A 31 16.48 48.91 8.15
C THR A 31 15.10 48.24 8.06
N TYR A 32 14.06 49.02 7.73
CA TYR A 32 12.71 48.53 7.50
C TYR A 32 12.66 47.69 6.21
N ASP A 33 13.18 48.24 5.11
CA ASP A 33 13.25 47.55 3.82
C ASP A 33 14.02 46.22 3.92
N ALA A 34 15.14 46.21 4.66
CA ALA A 34 15.91 44.99 4.91
C ALA A 34 15.11 43.93 5.71
N ALA A 35 14.32 44.37 6.69
CA ALA A 35 13.48 43.46 7.47
C ALA A 35 12.28 42.92 6.67
N GLU A 36 11.68 43.74 5.79
CA GLU A 36 10.64 43.30 4.87
C GLU A 36 11.18 42.30 3.83
N LEU A 37 12.36 42.59 3.26
CA LEU A 37 13.02 41.68 2.33
C LEU A 37 13.29 40.32 2.98
N LEU A 38 13.82 40.33 4.22
CA LEU A 38 13.99 39.09 4.99
C LEU A 38 12.67 38.35 5.18
N HIS A 39 11.59 39.06 5.52
CA HIS A 39 10.27 38.46 5.73
C HIS A 39 9.78 37.74 4.48
N ALA A 40 9.82 38.42 3.34
CA ALA A 40 9.41 37.87 2.05
C ALA A 40 10.27 36.66 1.64
N LEU A 41 11.59 36.73 1.86
CA LEU A 41 12.50 35.62 1.57
C LEU A 41 12.20 34.40 2.46
N LEU A 42 11.97 34.60 3.76
CA LEU A 42 11.63 33.51 4.67
C LEU A 42 10.28 32.88 4.33
N ASP A 43 9.28 33.67 3.91
CA ASP A 43 7.99 33.14 3.47
C ASP A 43 8.14 32.30 2.22
N HIS A 44 8.88 32.81 1.23
CA HIS A 44 9.13 32.07 0.00
C HIS A 44 9.94 30.80 0.25
N ALA A 45 10.99 30.84 1.08
CA ALA A 45 11.77 29.67 1.45
C ALA A 45 10.93 28.63 2.20
N THR A 46 10.09 29.08 3.14
CA THR A 46 9.19 28.19 3.90
C THR A 46 8.18 27.53 2.96
N TYR A 47 7.59 28.30 2.05
CA TYR A 47 6.65 27.79 1.06
C TYR A 47 7.34 26.78 0.13
N ALA A 48 8.46 27.15 -0.48
CA ALA A 48 9.18 26.31 -1.43
C ALA A 48 9.64 24.99 -0.77
N TYR A 49 10.20 25.07 0.44
CA TYR A 49 10.62 23.89 1.19
C TYR A 49 9.43 23.00 1.56
N THR A 50 8.36 23.59 2.12
CA THR A 50 7.18 22.83 2.54
C THR A 50 6.53 22.17 1.34
N HIS A 51 6.37 22.90 0.23
CA HIS A 51 5.80 22.37 -1.00
C HIS A 51 6.65 21.22 -1.56
N ALA A 52 7.96 21.41 -1.71
CA ALA A 52 8.86 20.37 -2.20
C ALA A 52 8.88 19.13 -1.29
N TYR A 53 8.91 19.34 0.03
CA TYR A 53 8.88 18.26 1.02
C TYR A 53 7.55 17.49 0.96
N THR A 54 6.41 18.17 1.00
CA THR A 54 5.09 17.52 0.96
C THR A 54 4.89 16.78 -0.36
N THR A 55 5.28 17.36 -1.50
CA THR A 55 5.20 16.68 -2.80
C THR A 55 6.11 15.46 -2.85
N SER A 56 7.36 15.56 -2.38
CA SER A 56 8.30 14.43 -2.32
C SER A 56 7.77 13.32 -1.40
N TYR A 57 7.29 13.68 -0.21
CA TYR A 57 6.71 12.75 0.75
C TYR A 57 5.50 12.02 0.18
N GLN A 58 4.58 12.75 -0.47
CA GLN A 58 3.42 12.15 -1.13
C GLN A 58 3.81 11.19 -2.26
N ARG A 59 4.81 11.55 -3.09
CA ARG A 59 5.33 10.67 -4.15
C ARG A 59 5.96 9.40 -3.58
N ASN A 60 6.79 9.53 -2.54
CA ASN A 60 7.45 8.39 -1.90
C ASN A 60 6.41 7.47 -1.24
N LEU A 61 5.42 8.03 -0.55
CA LEU A 61 4.33 7.26 0.04
C LEU A 61 3.49 6.55 -1.03
N ALA A 62 3.18 7.22 -2.14
CA ALA A 62 2.45 6.62 -3.26
C ALA A 62 3.25 5.47 -3.91
N THR A 63 4.56 5.65 -4.08
CA THR A 63 5.46 4.62 -4.64
C THR A 63 5.54 3.42 -3.71
N ALA A 64 5.80 3.63 -2.41
CA ALA A 64 5.84 2.55 -1.43
C ALA A 64 4.50 1.79 -1.33
N ARG A 65 3.36 2.51 -1.42
CA ARG A 65 2.04 1.87 -1.48
C ARG A 65 1.86 1.02 -2.74
N LYS A 66 2.32 1.52 -3.90
CA LYS A 66 2.26 0.79 -5.16
C LYS A 66 3.10 -0.49 -5.09
N GLU A 67 4.34 -0.39 -4.64
CA GLU A 67 5.24 -1.54 -4.46
C GLU A 67 4.66 -2.57 -3.49
N PHE A 68 4.08 -2.12 -2.37
CA PHE A 68 3.39 -2.99 -1.42
C PHE A 68 2.20 -3.73 -2.06
N LEU A 69 1.40 -3.04 -2.89
CA LEU A 69 0.31 -3.67 -3.61
C LEU A 69 0.83 -4.66 -4.65
N GLU A 70 1.86 -4.33 -5.43
CA GLU A 70 2.48 -5.26 -6.39
C GLU A 70 2.94 -6.56 -5.74
N LEU A 71 3.54 -6.48 -4.54
CA LEU A 71 3.92 -7.66 -3.74
C LEU A 71 2.72 -8.43 -3.16
N SER A 72 1.50 -7.92 -3.27
CA SER A 72 0.30 -8.53 -2.69
C SER A 72 -0.31 -9.64 -3.55
N ALA A 73 -0.03 -9.67 -4.86
CA ALA A 73 -0.54 -10.71 -5.76
C ALA A 73 0.54 -11.31 -6.66
N PRO A 74 1.61 -11.90 -6.09
CA PRO A 74 2.65 -12.55 -6.89
C PRO A 74 2.12 -13.88 -7.43
N VAL A 75 1.56 -13.90 -8.65
CA VAL A 75 1.21 -15.15 -9.33
C VAL A 75 2.49 -15.79 -9.86
N VAL A 76 2.92 -16.88 -9.23
CA VAL A 76 4.16 -17.59 -9.54
C VAL A 76 3.83 -18.85 -10.35
N PRO A 77 4.13 -18.90 -11.66
CA PRO A 77 3.93 -20.11 -12.46
C PRO A 77 4.90 -21.20 -12.00
N ILE A 78 4.40 -22.44 -11.92
CA ILE A 78 5.19 -23.63 -11.59
C ILE A 78 5.20 -24.66 -12.72
N SER A 79 4.26 -24.54 -13.65
CA SER A 79 4.21 -25.26 -14.93
C SER A 79 3.41 -24.44 -15.95
N ASP A 80 3.28 -24.95 -17.17
CA ASP A 80 2.56 -24.27 -18.25
C ASP A 80 1.08 -24.01 -17.94
N SER A 81 0.47 -24.82 -17.06
CA SER A 81 -0.96 -24.72 -16.74
C SER A 81 -1.26 -24.45 -15.26
N VAL A 82 -0.23 -24.40 -14.40
CA VAL A 82 -0.40 -24.28 -12.94
C VAL A 82 0.44 -23.13 -12.40
N ALA A 83 -0.19 -22.28 -11.57
CA ALA A 83 0.49 -21.26 -10.79
C ALA A 83 0.08 -21.27 -9.32
N ILE A 84 0.85 -20.55 -8.50
CA ILE A 84 0.60 -20.35 -7.07
C ILE A 84 0.41 -18.85 -6.81
N LEU A 85 -0.58 -18.50 -5.99
CA LEU A 85 -0.78 -17.17 -5.42
C LEU A 85 -0.60 -17.26 -3.89
N PRO A 86 0.60 -16.98 -3.36
CA PRO A 86 0.82 -16.93 -1.92
C PRO A 86 0.34 -15.60 -1.36
N LEU A 87 -0.55 -15.66 -0.37
CA LEU A 87 -1.05 -14.48 0.33
C LEU A 87 -0.42 -14.40 1.73
N VAL A 88 0.20 -13.25 2.02
CA VAL A 88 0.96 -13.02 3.26
C VAL A 88 0.50 -11.75 3.96
N GLY A 89 0.41 -11.77 5.29
CA GLY A 89 0.08 -10.62 6.11
C GLY A 89 -1.42 -10.40 6.29
N SER A 90 -1.83 -9.18 6.68
CA SER A 90 -3.23 -8.80 6.80
C SER A 90 -3.80 -8.41 5.43
N ILE A 91 -4.99 -8.91 5.11
CA ILE A 91 -5.71 -8.53 3.90
C ILE A 91 -6.81 -7.55 4.30
N GLU A 92 -6.86 -6.42 3.61
CA GLU A 92 -7.94 -5.43 3.73
C GLU A 92 -8.67 -5.31 2.39
N ILE A 93 -9.82 -4.63 2.35
CA ILE A 93 -10.72 -4.58 1.18
C ILE A 93 -10.01 -4.06 -0.08
N ASP A 94 -9.22 -2.99 0.03
CA ASP A 94 -8.49 -2.42 -1.10
C ASP A 94 -7.44 -3.39 -1.64
N ARG A 95 -6.72 -4.06 -0.73
CA ARG A 95 -5.73 -5.08 -1.08
C ARG A 95 -6.38 -6.30 -1.74
N ALA A 96 -7.53 -6.75 -1.24
CA ALA A 96 -8.26 -7.88 -1.81
C ALA A 96 -8.77 -7.59 -3.22
N ARG A 97 -9.28 -6.37 -3.48
CA ARG A 97 -9.65 -5.93 -4.84
C ARG A 97 -8.45 -5.91 -5.78
N TYR A 98 -7.33 -5.37 -5.32
CA TYR A 98 -6.09 -5.38 -6.10
C TYR A 98 -5.63 -6.81 -6.42
N ILE A 99 -5.70 -7.72 -5.44
CA ILE A 99 -5.38 -9.14 -5.63
C ILE A 99 -6.28 -9.75 -6.70
N LEU A 100 -7.59 -9.55 -6.63
CA LEU A 100 -8.55 -10.04 -7.63
C LEU A 100 -8.17 -9.59 -9.03
N GLU A 101 -8.02 -8.28 -9.25
CA GLU A 101 -7.74 -7.71 -10.57
C GLU A 101 -6.42 -8.26 -11.14
N ARG A 102 -5.35 -8.21 -10.35
CA ARG A 102 -4.03 -8.68 -10.79
C ARG A 102 -3.99 -10.19 -11.02
N THR A 103 -4.71 -10.96 -10.22
CA THR A 103 -4.74 -12.42 -10.36
C THR A 103 -5.46 -12.81 -11.65
N LEU A 104 -6.60 -12.18 -11.97
CA LEU A 104 -7.33 -12.45 -13.21
C LEU A 104 -6.49 -12.09 -14.44
N LEU A 105 -5.84 -10.92 -14.44
CA LEU A 105 -4.93 -10.51 -15.51
C LEU A 105 -3.78 -11.52 -15.68
N SER A 106 -3.08 -11.84 -14.59
CA SER A 106 -1.94 -12.77 -14.64
C SER A 106 -2.36 -14.17 -15.08
N ALA A 107 -3.53 -14.66 -14.64
CA ALA A 107 -4.02 -15.96 -15.04
C ALA A 107 -4.32 -16.03 -16.54
N SER A 108 -4.86 -14.95 -17.12
CA SER A 108 -5.10 -14.84 -18.55
C SER A 108 -3.79 -14.74 -19.36
N GLU A 109 -2.84 -13.90 -18.91
CA GLU A 109 -1.54 -13.71 -19.56
C GLU A 109 -0.70 -14.99 -19.56
N LEU A 110 -0.66 -15.69 -18.43
CA LEU A 110 0.07 -16.94 -18.25
C LEU A 110 -0.67 -18.16 -18.82
N LYS A 111 -1.95 -18.02 -19.19
CA LYS A 111 -2.82 -19.09 -19.73
C LYS A 111 -2.89 -20.34 -18.82
N ILE A 112 -2.89 -20.11 -17.51
CA ILE A 112 -3.01 -21.20 -16.54
C ILE A 112 -4.44 -21.73 -16.52
N SER A 113 -4.61 -23.02 -16.24
CA SER A 113 -5.91 -23.65 -15.97
C SER A 113 -6.15 -23.86 -14.48
N THR A 114 -5.11 -23.83 -13.66
CA THR A 114 -5.19 -24.08 -12.22
C THR A 114 -4.37 -23.04 -11.45
N LEU A 115 -4.98 -22.44 -10.43
CA LEU A 115 -4.32 -21.52 -9.51
C LEU A 115 -4.46 -22.03 -8.07
N ILE A 116 -3.33 -22.27 -7.41
CA ILE A 116 -3.29 -22.62 -6.00
C ILE A 116 -3.18 -21.33 -5.17
N VAL A 117 -4.20 -21.01 -4.39
CA VAL A 117 -4.22 -19.83 -3.52
C VAL A 117 -3.83 -20.25 -2.11
N ASP A 118 -2.65 -19.84 -1.65
CA ASP A 118 -2.13 -20.22 -0.34
C ASP A 118 -2.37 -19.14 0.71
N LEU A 119 -3.15 -19.48 1.74
CA LEU A 119 -3.54 -18.60 2.84
C LEU A 119 -2.70 -18.85 4.10
N SER A 120 -1.68 -19.70 4.04
CA SER A 120 -0.87 -20.08 5.21
C SER A 120 -0.20 -18.88 5.91
N GLY A 121 0.20 -17.87 5.12
CA GLY A 121 0.81 -16.62 5.57
C GLY A 121 -0.19 -15.53 6.01
N VAL A 122 -1.50 -15.78 5.92
CA VAL A 122 -2.53 -14.83 6.35
C VAL A 122 -2.83 -15.06 7.84
N VAL A 123 -2.69 -13.99 8.64
CA VAL A 123 -2.78 -14.07 10.10
C VAL A 123 -4.23 -14.08 10.58
N ARG A 124 -5.09 -13.28 9.96
CA ARG A 124 -6.52 -13.21 10.26
C ARG A 124 -7.30 -12.92 8.97
N VAL A 125 -8.39 -13.66 8.80
CA VAL A 125 -9.39 -13.43 7.77
C VAL A 125 -10.69 -13.12 8.51
N ASP A 126 -11.18 -11.89 8.37
CA ASP A 126 -12.51 -11.54 8.83
C ASP A 126 -13.56 -11.88 7.76
N THR A 127 -14.82 -11.63 8.10
CA THR A 127 -15.95 -11.88 7.20
C THR A 127 -15.86 -11.10 5.88
N MET A 128 -15.37 -9.85 5.91
CA MET A 128 -15.27 -9.04 4.69
C MET A 128 -14.18 -9.56 3.75
N VAL A 129 -13.04 -9.97 4.31
CA VAL A 129 -11.94 -10.56 3.55
C VAL A 129 -12.34 -11.92 2.99
N ALA A 130 -13.04 -12.75 3.77
CA ALA A 130 -13.56 -14.03 3.30
C ALA A 130 -14.47 -13.85 2.09
N GLU A 131 -15.37 -12.85 2.10
CA GLU A 131 -16.22 -12.48 0.96
C GLU A 131 -15.38 -12.18 -0.30
N GLN A 132 -14.27 -11.45 -0.15
CA GLN A 132 -13.41 -11.13 -1.28
C GLN A 132 -12.65 -12.35 -1.82
N ILE A 133 -12.20 -13.25 -0.94
CA ILE A 133 -11.57 -14.52 -1.35
C ILE A 133 -12.56 -15.35 -2.17
N ILE A 134 -13.82 -15.42 -1.75
CA ILE A 134 -14.88 -16.11 -2.49
C ILE A 134 -15.07 -15.48 -3.88
N LYS A 135 -15.08 -14.14 -3.97
CA LYS A 135 -15.16 -13.43 -5.26
C LYS A 135 -13.99 -13.76 -6.18
N ILE A 136 -12.77 -13.92 -5.64
CA ILE A 136 -11.59 -14.35 -6.42
C ILE A 136 -11.82 -15.73 -7.02
N ILE A 137 -12.21 -16.70 -6.21
CA ILE A 137 -12.46 -18.08 -6.65
C ILE A 137 -13.54 -18.14 -7.73
N GLN A 138 -14.65 -17.44 -7.50
CA GLN A 138 -15.76 -17.39 -8.46
C GLN A 138 -15.33 -16.74 -9.78
N SER A 139 -14.61 -15.61 -9.71
CA SER A 139 -14.15 -14.89 -10.91
C SER A 139 -13.15 -15.71 -11.72
N LEU A 140 -12.26 -16.47 -11.06
CA LEU A 140 -11.35 -17.40 -11.73
C LEU A 140 -12.12 -18.50 -12.46
N GLY A 141 -13.13 -19.08 -11.81
CA GLY A 141 -13.99 -20.09 -12.45
C GLY A 141 -14.72 -19.57 -13.69
N LEU A 142 -15.15 -18.30 -13.70
CA LEU A 142 -15.79 -17.67 -14.86
C LEU A 142 -14.86 -17.54 -16.07
N ILE A 143 -13.55 -17.47 -15.87
CA ILE A 143 -12.55 -17.42 -16.94
C ILE A 143 -11.91 -18.79 -17.22
N GLY A 144 -12.47 -19.87 -16.66
CA GLY A 144 -12.00 -21.23 -16.88
C GLY A 144 -10.76 -21.64 -16.07
N VAL A 145 -10.46 -20.92 -14.98
CA VAL A 145 -9.35 -21.21 -14.09
C VAL A 145 -9.86 -21.85 -12.80
N GLU A 146 -9.42 -23.07 -12.53
CA GLU A 146 -9.73 -23.78 -11.29
C GLU A 146 -8.90 -23.22 -10.13
N ALA A 147 -9.56 -22.72 -9.09
CA ALA A 147 -8.89 -22.23 -7.89
C ALA A 147 -8.86 -23.31 -6.80
N VAL A 148 -7.65 -23.61 -6.29
CA VAL A 148 -7.43 -24.56 -5.19
C VAL A 148 -6.96 -23.80 -3.96
N LEU A 149 -7.74 -23.80 -2.88
CA LEU A 149 -7.37 -23.15 -1.62
C LEU A 149 -6.46 -24.03 -0.76
N THR A 150 -5.40 -23.45 -0.21
CA THR A 150 -4.52 -24.09 0.79
C THR A 150 -4.26 -23.19 1.98
N GLY A 151 -3.77 -23.77 3.08
CA GLY A 151 -3.37 -23.01 4.26
C GLY A 151 -4.54 -22.40 5.04
N ILE A 152 -5.77 -22.89 4.84
CA ILE A 152 -6.96 -22.41 5.55
C ILE A 152 -6.83 -22.78 7.04
N ARG A 153 -6.83 -21.76 7.90
CA ARG A 153 -6.86 -21.92 9.36
C ARG A 153 -8.29 -22.19 9.85
N PRO A 154 -8.49 -22.88 11.00
CA PRO A 154 -9.82 -23.20 11.53
C PRO A 154 -10.75 -21.98 11.65
N GLU A 155 -10.23 -20.84 12.11
CA GLU A 155 -10.96 -19.58 12.24
C GLU A 155 -11.45 -19.04 10.87
N THR A 156 -10.62 -19.15 9.82
CA THR A 156 -10.99 -18.76 8.46
C THR A 156 -12.09 -19.66 7.90
N ALA A 157 -11.98 -20.98 8.14
CA ALA A 157 -13.01 -21.93 7.74
C ALA A 157 -14.36 -21.63 8.39
N GLN A 158 -14.36 -21.25 9.68
CA GLN A 158 -15.58 -20.83 10.38
C GLN A 158 -16.19 -19.57 9.77
N SER A 159 -15.39 -18.55 9.48
CA SER A 159 -15.88 -17.30 8.84
C SER A 159 -16.48 -17.57 7.45
N MET A 160 -15.84 -18.40 6.63
CA MET A 160 -16.37 -18.79 5.31
C MET A 160 -17.67 -19.59 5.43
N THR A 161 -17.76 -20.48 6.42
CA THR A 161 -18.99 -21.26 6.67
C THR A 161 -20.14 -20.36 7.12
N ALA A 162 -19.87 -19.37 7.98
CA ALA A 162 -20.87 -18.40 8.45
C ALA A 162 -21.44 -17.52 7.33
N LEU A 163 -20.67 -17.33 6.25
CA LEU A 163 -21.10 -16.64 5.02
C LEU A 163 -21.96 -17.51 4.08
N GLY A 164 -22.25 -18.76 4.46
CA GLY A 164 -23.03 -19.68 3.65
C GLY A 164 -22.26 -20.32 2.50
N VAL A 165 -20.92 -20.32 2.56
CA VAL A 165 -20.11 -20.99 1.54
C VAL A 165 -20.23 -22.50 1.68
N GLU A 166 -20.78 -23.16 0.68
CA GLU A 166 -20.77 -24.60 0.61
C GLU A 166 -19.36 -25.11 0.28
N VAL A 167 -18.76 -25.87 1.19
CA VAL A 167 -17.43 -26.49 0.99
C VAL A 167 -17.34 -27.29 -0.31
N ARG A 168 -18.45 -27.86 -0.80
CA ARG A 168 -18.50 -28.62 -2.06
C ARG A 168 -18.20 -27.78 -3.31
N THR A 169 -18.34 -26.46 -3.21
CA THR A 169 -18.01 -25.54 -4.30
C THR A 169 -16.55 -25.08 -4.29
N LEU A 170 -15.79 -25.43 -3.25
CA LEU A 170 -14.39 -25.05 -3.08
C LEU A 170 -13.48 -26.28 -3.25
N ASN A 171 -12.48 -26.19 -4.12
CA ASN A 171 -11.41 -27.17 -4.12
C ASN A 171 -10.40 -26.81 -3.01
N ILE A 172 -10.26 -27.69 -2.00
CA ILE A 172 -9.38 -27.47 -0.84
C ILE A 172 -8.24 -28.50 -0.87
N GLY A 173 -7.01 -27.99 -1.01
CA GLY A 173 -5.80 -28.81 -1.03
C GLY A 173 -5.22 -29.14 0.35
N GLY A 174 -5.69 -28.46 1.40
CA GLY A 174 -5.14 -28.56 2.75
C GLY A 174 -3.85 -27.76 2.86
N SER A 175 -2.70 -28.36 2.54
CA SER A 175 -1.41 -27.66 2.45
C SER A 175 -0.98 -27.48 1.00
N LEU A 176 -0.13 -26.47 0.74
CA LEU A 176 0.44 -26.24 -0.60
C LEU A 176 1.10 -27.50 -1.16
N LYS A 177 1.90 -28.20 -0.33
CA LYS A 177 2.52 -29.49 -0.70
C LYS A 177 1.49 -30.52 -1.18
N ARG A 178 0.40 -30.74 -0.42
CA ARG A 178 -0.63 -31.73 -0.77
C ARG A 178 -1.42 -31.33 -2.01
N ALA A 179 -1.64 -30.02 -2.21
CA ALA A 179 -2.27 -29.52 -3.43
C ALA A 179 -1.41 -29.83 -4.65
N LEU A 180 -0.10 -29.57 -4.58
CA LEU A 180 0.83 -29.89 -5.66
C LEU A 180 0.88 -31.39 -5.94
N GLU A 181 0.96 -32.23 -4.90
CA GLU A 181 0.91 -33.69 -5.05
C GLU A 181 -0.37 -34.15 -5.76
N LYS A 182 -1.53 -33.51 -5.54
CA LYS A 182 -2.78 -33.87 -6.23
C LYS A 182 -2.84 -33.40 -7.68
N VAL A 183 -2.16 -32.31 -8.03
CA VAL A 183 -2.19 -31.74 -9.38
C VAL A 183 -1.25 -32.51 -10.32
N TYR A 184 -0.18 -33.09 -9.79
CA TYR A 184 0.83 -33.81 -10.58
C TYR A 184 0.74 -35.35 -10.49
N ASN A 185 -0.24 -35.90 -9.77
CA ASN A 185 -0.54 -37.34 -9.72
C ASN A 185 -1.83 -37.65 -10.49
#